data_AF-A0A935X3L5-F1
#
_entry.id   AF-A0A935X3L5-F1
#
_cell.length_a   1.000
_cell.length_b   1.000
_cell.length_c   1.000
_cell.angle_alpha   90.00
_cell.angle_beta   90.00
_cell.angle_gamma   90.00
#
_symmetry.space_group_name_H-M   'P 1'
#
loop_
_entity.id
_entity.type
_entity.pdbx_description
1 polymer ?
#
loop_
_entity_poly.entity_id
_entity_poly.type
_entity_poly.pdbx_seq_one_letter_code
_entity_poly.pdbx_strand_id
1 'polypeptide(L)'
;MVSRGFTLIELVVVIVILGVLAAIALPRFIDLTGDAERASIQSFTGALAAAQSLAFTKMTVAGVGYASHSELSLNQIVRCASNPQIGPNGNSWGGHYIALAGLRSSVFSDPVQNACSGNTISFNTKSGRSVTITNSASGIAWSATPAY
;
A
#
# COMPACT_ATOMS: atom_id res chain seq x y z
N MET A 1 3.38 50.95 -30.06
CA MET A 1 3.46 49.49 -29.84
C MET A 1 2.04 48.98 -29.64
N VAL A 2 1.49 48.24 -30.60
CA VAL A 2 0.09 47.77 -30.55
C VAL A 2 -0.02 46.61 -29.56
N SER A 3 -0.83 46.79 -28.52
CA SER A 3 -1.30 45.71 -27.67
C SER A 3 -2.43 44.99 -28.40
N ARG A 4 -2.20 43.77 -28.88
CA ARG A 4 -3.26 42.91 -29.44
C ARG A 4 -4.07 42.39 -28.26
N GLY A 5 -5.22 43.02 -28.02
CA GLY A 5 -6.17 42.55 -27.00
C GLY A 5 -6.71 41.18 -27.39
N PHE A 6 -6.76 40.26 -26.43
CA PHE A 6 -7.39 38.95 -26.56
C PHE A 6 -8.86 39.14 -26.94
N THR A 7 -9.35 38.45 -27.96
CA THR A 7 -10.75 38.62 -28.36
C THR A 7 -11.66 37.83 -27.40
N LEU A 8 -12.86 38.35 -27.10
CA LEU A 8 -13.81 37.65 -26.23
C LEU A 8 -14.17 36.27 -26.78
N ILE A 9 -14.24 36.13 -28.11
CA ILE A 9 -14.53 34.85 -28.78
C ILE A 9 -13.38 33.84 -28.58
N GLU A 10 -12.13 34.29 -28.55
CA GLU A 10 -10.95 33.45 -28.29
C GLU A 10 -11.04 32.82 -26.91
N LEU A 11 -11.41 33.60 -25.90
CA LEU A 11 -11.52 33.11 -24.54
C LEU A 11 -12.70 32.14 -24.38
N VAL A 12 -13.83 32.42 -25.05
CA VAL A 12 -15.00 31.53 -25.04
C VAL A 12 -14.70 30.19 -25.71
N VAL A 13 -14.05 30.18 -26.87
CA VAL A 13 -13.67 28.94 -27.55
C VAL A 13 -12.72 28.10 -26.68
N VAL A 14 -11.76 28.73 -26.00
CA VAL A 14 -10.79 28.01 -25.16
C VAL A 14 -11.48 27.32 -23.98
N ILE A 15 -12.36 28.00 -23.25
CA ILE A 15 -13.07 27.38 -22.12
C ILE A 15 -14.03 26.28 -22.59
N VAL A 16 -14.62 26.40 -23.78
CA VAL A 16 -15.47 25.35 -24.37
C VAL A 16 -14.64 24.11 -24.71
N ILE A 17 -13.48 24.29 -25.35
CA ILE A 17 -12.57 23.17 -25.66
C ILE A 17 -12.09 22.51 -24.36
N LEU A 18 -11.65 23.29 -23.36
CA LEU A 18 -11.24 22.77 -22.06
C LEU A 18 -12.40 22.04 -21.33
N GLY A 19 -13.64 22.53 -21.46
CA GLY A 19 -14.82 21.88 -20.91
C GLY A 19 -15.07 20.50 -21.52
N VAL A 20 -14.98 20.36 -22.85
CA VAL A 20 -15.16 19.07 -23.54
C VAL A 20 -14.01 18.11 -23.18
N LEU A 21 -12.77 18.58 -23.18
CA LEU A 21 -11.60 17.77 -22.81
C LEU A 21 -11.69 17.28 -21.35
N ALA A 22 -12.12 18.15 -20.43
CA ALA A 22 -12.30 17.78 -19.03
C ALA A 22 -13.41 16.73 -18.85
N ALA A 23 -14.53 16.86 -19.57
CA ALA A 23 -15.65 15.92 -19.50
C ALA A 23 -15.26 14.49 -19.92
N ILE A 24 -14.38 14.33 -20.91
CA ILE A 24 -13.92 13.01 -21.37
C ILE A 24 -12.73 12.46 -20.55
N ALA A 25 -11.86 13.34 -20.03
CA ALA A 25 -10.63 12.94 -19.34
C ALA A 25 -10.87 12.55 -17.88
N LEU A 26 -11.80 13.22 -17.21
CA LEU A 26 -12.05 13.03 -15.77
C LEU A 26 -12.53 11.61 -15.40
N PRO A 27 -13.45 10.97 -16.13
CA PRO A 27 -13.87 9.59 -15.82
C PRO A 27 -12.69 8.61 -15.92
N ARG A 28 -11.89 8.71 -16.99
CA ARG A 28 -10.69 7.89 -17.22
C ARG A 28 -9.65 8.07 -16.11
N PHE A 29 -9.47 9.29 -15.61
CA PHE A 29 -8.51 9.58 -14.56
C PHE A 29 -8.88 8.92 -13.21
N ILE A 30 -10.17 8.84 -12.90
CA ILE A 30 -10.68 8.17 -11.69
C ILE A 30 -10.42 6.66 -11.75
N ASP A 31 -10.70 6.03 -12.91
CA ASP A 31 -10.47 4.59 -13.11
C ASP A 31 -8.98 4.23 -12.98
N LEU A 32 -8.10 5.01 -13.62
CA LEU A 32 -6.64 4.82 -13.57
C LEU A 32 -6.09 4.93 -12.15
N THR A 33 -6.67 5.80 -11.32
CA THR A 33 -6.25 5.93 -9.92
C THR A 33 -6.57 4.65 -9.15
N GLY A 34 -7.78 4.08 -9.32
CA GLY A 34 -8.16 2.82 -8.69
C GLY A 34 -7.27 1.64 -9.10
N ASP A 35 -6.96 1.53 -10.40
CA ASP A 35 -6.06 0.48 -10.91
C ASP A 35 -4.63 0.63 -10.38
N ALA A 36 -4.13 1.87 -10.28
CA ALA A 36 -2.81 2.15 -9.70
C ALA A 36 -2.74 1.78 -8.21
N GLU A 37 -3.81 2.03 -7.45
CA GLU A 37 -3.90 1.61 -6.05
C GLU A 37 -3.90 0.07 -5.94
N ARG A 38 -4.73 -0.62 -6.74
CA ARG A 38 -4.79 -2.08 -6.80
C ARG A 38 -3.42 -2.68 -7.11
N ALA A 39 -2.74 -2.18 -8.14
CA ALA A 39 -1.41 -2.64 -8.54
C ALA A 39 -0.36 -2.43 -7.44
N SER A 40 -0.45 -1.31 -6.71
CA SER A 40 0.44 -1.01 -5.58
C SER A 40 0.26 -1.99 -4.43
N ILE A 41 -1.00 -2.30 -4.07
CA ILE A 41 -1.32 -3.29 -3.02
C ILE A 41 -0.86 -4.68 -3.43
N GLN A 42 -1.13 -5.09 -4.68
CA GLN A 42 -0.71 -6.40 -5.17
C GLN A 42 0.82 -6.54 -5.15
N SER A 43 1.55 -5.52 -5.60
CA SER A 43 3.02 -5.48 -5.53
C SER A 43 3.52 -5.59 -4.10
N PHE A 44 2.87 -4.88 -3.17
CA PHE A 44 3.21 -4.93 -1.76
C PHE A 44 2.97 -6.32 -1.15
N THR A 45 1.83 -6.96 -1.43
CA THR A 45 1.55 -8.32 -0.94
C THR A 45 2.53 -9.36 -1.48
N GLY A 46 3.00 -9.22 -2.73
CA GLY A 46 4.07 -10.05 -3.27
C GLY A 46 5.40 -9.86 -2.53
N ALA A 47 5.75 -8.62 -2.21
CA ALA A 47 6.94 -8.34 -1.39
C ALA A 47 6.83 -8.94 0.01
N LEU A 48 5.64 -8.89 0.63
CA LEU A 48 5.39 -9.52 1.92
C LEU A 48 5.62 -11.04 1.89
N ALA A 49 5.13 -11.71 0.85
CA ALA A 49 5.28 -13.16 0.72
C ALA A 49 6.76 -13.55 0.58
N ALA A 50 7.54 -12.75 -0.18
CA ALA A 50 8.98 -12.93 -0.32
C ALA A 50 9.74 -12.67 1.00
N ALA A 51 9.34 -11.64 1.76
CA ALA A 51 9.96 -11.40 3.07
C ALA A 51 9.62 -12.49 4.09
N GLN A 52 8.40 -13.04 4.05
CA GLN A 52 7.99 -14.17 4.89
C GLN A 52 8.85 -15.41 4.64
N SER A 53 9.10 -15.76 3.37
CA SER A 53 9.96 -16.90 3.03
C SER A 53 11.42 -16.69 3.41
N LEU A 54 11.93 -15.46 3.24
CA LEU A 54 13.28 -15.12 3.67
C LEU A 54 13.41 -15.17 5.21
N ALA A 55 12.42 -14.64 5.93
CA ALA A 55 12.39 -14.66 7.39
C ALA A 55 12.33 -16.09 7.92
N PHE A 56 11.45 -16.92 7.34
CA PHE A 56 11.36 -18.36 7.66
C PHE A 56 12.71 -19.06 7.47
N THR A 57 13.33 -18.89 6.31
CA THR A 57 14.64 -19.48 6.00
C THR A 57 15.71 -19.07 7.01
N LYS A 58 15.73 -17.80 7.44
CA LYS A 58 16.70 -17.34 8.44
C LYS A 58 16.45 -17.96 9.82
N MET A 59 15.19 -18.12 10.21
CA MET A 59 14.83 -18.68 11.52
C MET A 59 15.09 -20.19 11.59
N THR A 60 14.81 -20.93 10.52
CA THR A 60 15.14 -22.36 10.44
C THR A 60 16.65 -22.59 10.47
N VAL A 61 17.44 -21.77 9.79
CA VAL A 61 18.92 -21.82 9.87
C VAL A 61 19.44 -21.47 11.27
N ALA A 62 18.78 -20.53 11.97
CA ALA A 62 19.13 -20.15 13.34
C ALA A 62 18.71 -21.19 14.41
N GLY A 63 18.10 -22.32 14.00
CA GLY A 63 17.63 -23.35 14.93
C GLY A 63 16.34 -22.98 15.67
N VAL A 64 15.69 -21.88 15.29
CA VAL A 64 14.37 -21.49 15.80
C VAL A 64 13.33 -22.12 14.87
N GLY A 65 12.88 -23.33 15.22
CA GLY A 65 11.99 -24.13 14.39
C GLY A 65 10.57 -23.56 14.30
N TYR A 66 10.21 -23.04 13.13
CA TYR A 66 8.81 -22.90 12.71
C TYR A 66 8.49 -24.07 11.78
N ALA A 67 7.34 -24.71 11.95
CA ALA A 67 6.90 -25.83 11.11
C ALA A 67 6.42 -25.36 9.71
N SER A 68 6.01 -24.10 9.57
CA SER A 68 5.52 -23.54 8.31
C SER A 68 5.66 -22.02 8.21
N HIS A 69 5.63 -21.49 6.99
CA HIS A 69 5.59 -20.05 6.73
C HIS A 69 4.41 -19.35 7.42
N SER A 70 3.24 -19.99 7.51
CA SER A 70 2.02 -19.43 8.11
C SER A 70 2.09 -19.21 9.62
N GLU A 71 3.08 -19.78 10.31
CA GLU A 71 3.31 -19.54 11.74
C GLU A 71 4.07 -18.24 12.01
N LEU A 72 4.68 -17.66 10.98
CA LEU A 72 5.25 -16.32 11.07
C LEU A 72 4.14 -15.30 10.90
N SER A 73 3.75 -14.69 12.01
CA SER A 73 2.74 -13.63 11.95
C SER A 73 3.26 -12.42 11.18
N LEU A 74 2.37 -11.76 10.43
CA LEU A 74 2.74 -10.58 9.62
C LEU A 74 3.33 -9.47 10.48
N ASN A 75 2.89 -9.35 11.73
CA ASN A 75 3.45 -8.41 12.69
C ASN A 75 4.92 -8.67 13.08
N GLN A 76 5.48 -9.85 12.76
CA GLN A 76 6.92 -10.12 12.93
C GLN A 76 7.75 -9.77 11.68
N ILE A 77 7.09 -9.58 10.53
CA ILE A 77 7.74 -9.33 9.22
C ILE A 77 7.61 -7.85 8.83
N VAL A 78 6.50 -7.21 9.19
CA VAL A 78 6.17 -5.83 8.83
C VAL A 78 6.31 -4.90 10.02
N ARG A 79 7.07 -3.82 9.83
CA ARG A 79 7.20 -2.77 10.84
C ARG A 79 6.10 -1.75 10.70
N CYS A 80 5.17 -1.79 11.64
CA CYS A 80 3.98 -0.94 11.61
C CYS A 80 4.15 0.30 12.50
N ALA A 81 4.91 0.18 13.60
CA ALA A 81 5.33 1.29 14.45
C ALA A 81 6.84 1.64 14.32
N SER A 82 7.21 2.84 14.76
CA SER A 82 8.60 3.34 14.83
C SER A 82 9.42 2.76 16.00
N ASN A 83 8.87 1.89 16.84
CA ASN A 83 9.59 1.29 17.97
C ASN A 83 10.33 -0.01 17.58
N PRO A 84 11.46 -0.34 18.25
CA PRO A 84 12.21 -1.56 18.00
C PRO A 84 11.38 -2.76 18.48
N GLN A 85 11.10 -3.72 17.60
CA GLN A 85 10.37 -4.92 17.98
C GLN A 85 11.30 -5.90 18.70
N ILE A 86 10.98 -6.09 19.97
CA ILE A 86 11.51 -7.09 20.87
C ILE A 86 10.84 -8.42 20.50
N GLY A 87 11.63 -9.46 20.20
CA GLY A 87 11.13 -10.80 19.98
C GLY A 87 10.42 -11.39 21.21
N PRO A 88 9.74 -12.55 21.09
CA PRO A 88 9.08 -13.23 22.22
C PRO A 88 10.01 -13.53 23.42
N ASN A 89 11.31 -13.33 23.24
CA ASN A 89 12.43 -13.57 24.13
C ASN A 89 13.31 -12.33 24.41
N GLY A 90 12.85 -11.10 24.14
CA GLY A 90 13.59 -9.91 24.57
C GLY A 90 14.65 -9.40 23.59
N ASN A 91 14.94 -10.11 22.50
CA ASN A 91 15.99 -9.75 21.55
C ASN A 91 15.44 -8.97 20.35
N SER A 92 16.14 -7.91 19.92
CA SER A 92 15.86 -7.26 18.64
C SER A 92 16.20 -8.23 17.52
N TRP A 93 15.21 -8.68 16.76
CA TRP A 93 15.48 -9.40 15.52
C TRP A 93 16.23 -8.42 14.62
N GLY A 94 17.48 -8.70 14.29
CA GLY A 94 18.17 -8.10 13.13
C GLY A 94 17.53 -8.51 11.80
N GLY A 95 16.21 -8.72 11.80
CA GLY A 95 15.39 -9.20 10.72
C GLY A 95 15.23 -8.12 9.67
N HIS A 96 15.20 -8.57 8.43
CA HIS A 96 14.87 -7.73 7.30
C HIS A 96 13.38 -7.40 7.38
N TYR A 97 13.06 -6.23 7.91
CA TYR A 97 11.69 -5.76 8.00
C TYR A 97 11.30 -5.08 6.69
N ILE A 98 10.11 -5.37 6.18
CA ILE A 98 9.52 -4.49 5.18
C ILE A 98 8.95 -3.29 5.94
N ALA A 99 9.60 -2.14 5.80
CA ALA A 99 9.05 -0.92 6.32
C ALA A 99 7.79 -0.58 5.52
N LEU A 100 6.63 -0.56 6.19
CA LEU A 100 5.43 0.02 5.60
C LEU A 100 5.60 1.53 5.31
N ALA A 101 6.75 2.12 5.66
CA ALA A 101 7.17 3.47 5.32
C ALA A 101 7.14 3.76 3.81
N GLY A 102 7.44 2.78 2.96
CA GLY A 102 7.37 2.93 1.49
C GLY A 102 5.96 3.10 0.93
N LEU A 103 4.93 2.72 1.70
CA LEU A 103 3.53 2.97 1.35
C LEU A 103 3.09 4.40 1.74
N ARG A 104 3.75 5.04 2.70
CA ARG A 104 3.21 6.22 3.41
C ARG A 104 3.14 7.53 2.63
N SER A 105 3.54 7.62 1.36
CA SER A 105 3.64 8.93 0.69
C SER A 105 2.70 9.14 -0.51
N SER A 106 2.29 8.10 -1.24
CA SER A 106 1.47 8.31 -2.44
C SER A 106 0.01 7.87 -2.29
N VAL A 107 -0.32 6.83 -1.53
CA VAL A 107 -1.62 6.15 -1.64
C VAL A 107 -2.40 5.98 -0.32
N PHE A 108 -1.83 6.19 0.87
CA PHE A 108 -2.52 5.86 2.15
C PHE A 108 -2.56 7.03 3.15
N SER A 109 -3.55 7.01 4.05
CA SER A 109 -3.90 8.11 4.96
C SER A 109 -3.69 7.80 6.45
N ASP A 110 -3.31 6.57 6.83
CA ASP A 110 -3.31 6.14 8.23
C ASP A 110 -1.91 6.18 8.91
N PRO A 111 -1.77 6.74 10.14
CA PRO A 111 -0.62 6.50 10.99
C PRO A 111 -0.58 5.02 11.40
N VAL A 112 0.26 4.26 10.71
CA VAL A 112 0.50 2.79 10.79
C VAL A 112 0.73 2.19 12.20
N GLN A 113 0.75 2.98 13.27
CA GLN A 113 1.02 2.54 14.64
C GLN A 113 0.08 1.39 15.09
N ASN A 114 -1.14 1.29 14.55
CA ASN A 114 -2.11 0.24 14.88
C ASN A 114 -2.52 -0.63 13.67
N ALA A 115 -1.83 -0.53 12.55
CA ALA A 115 -2.23 -1.23 11.31
C ALA A 115 -2.02 -2.75 11.40
N CYS A 116 -1.24 -3.26 12.34
CA CYS A 116 -0.83 -4.67 12.36
C CYS A 116 -1.31 -5.35 13.63
N SER A 117 -2.06 -6.43 13.46
CA SER A 117 -2.58 -7.27 14.53
C SER A 117 -2.38 -8.73 14.16
N GLY A 118 -1.39 -9.37 14.78
CA GLY A 118 -1.03 -10.76 14.50
C GLY A 118 -0.77 -11.02 13.01
N ASN A 119 -1.68 -11.77 12.38
CA ASN A 119 -1.60 -12.16 10.98
C ASN A 119 -2.23 -11.16 10.01
N THR A 120 -2.69 -10.00 10.49
CA THR A 120 -3.46 -9.05 9.69
C THR A 120 -2.82 -7.69 9.67
N ILE A 121 -2.84 -7.04 8.51
CA ILE A 121 -2.44 -5.65 8.29
C ILE A 121 -3.64 -4.91 7.68
N SER A 122 -4.13 -3.87 8.35
CA SER A 122 -5.25 -3.05 7.88
C SER A 122 -4.85 -1.59 7.78
N PHE A 123 -5.20 -0.93 6.66
CA PHE A 123 -4.94 0.49 6.44
C PHE A 123 -5.98 1.10 5.51
N ASN A 124 -6.10 2.43 5.58
CA ASN A 124 -6.97 3.20 4.69
C ASN A 124 -6.19 3.83 3.53
N THR A 125 -6.76 3.74 2.33
CA THR A 125 -6.28 4.41 1.12
C THR A 125 -6.75 5.86 1.07
N LYS A 126 -6.08 6.68 0.27
CA LYS A 126 -6.48 8.07 -0.02
C LYS A 126 -7.80 8.13 -0.79
N SER A 127 -8.16 7.08 -1.53
CA SER A 127 -9.48 6.93 -2.15
C SER A 127 -10.61 6.62 -1.15
N GLY A 128 -10.31 6.44 0.14
CA GLY A 128 -11.29 6.15 1.18
C GLY A 128 -11.65 4.67 1.32
N ARG A 129 -10.93 3.76 0.65
CA ARG A 129 -11.06 2.30 0.83
C ARG A 129 -10.27 1.81 2.04
N SER A 130 -10.84 0.88 2.79
CA SER A 130 -10.13 0.09 3.80
C SER A 130 -9.56 -1.16 3.15
N VAL A 131 -8.27 -1.40 3.31
CA VAL A 131 -7.56 -2.56 2.76
C VAL A 131 -7.07 -3.42 3.91
N THR A 132 -7.31 -4.72 3.82
CA THR A 132 -6.88 -5.71 4.81
C THR A 132 -6.07 -6.81 4.14
N ILE A 133 -4.85 -7.02 4.62
CA ILE A 133 -3.94 -8.07 4.18
C ILE A 133 -3.84 -9.10 5.30
N THR A 134 -4.05 -10.37 5.00
CA THR A 134 -4.05 -11.45 5.99
C THR A 134 -3.11 -12.57 5.56
N ASN A 135 -2.29 -13.04 6.49
CA ASN A 135 -1.51 -14.27 6.33
C ASN A 135 -2.30 -15.45 6.88
N SER A 136 -2.56 -16.42 6.00
CA SER A 136 -3.30 -17.63 6.29
C SER A 136 -2.50 -18.86 5.85
N ALA A 137 -3.00 -20.06 6.14
CA ALA A 137 -2.34 -21.31 5.72
C ALA A 137 -2.18 -21.42 4.19
N SER A 138 -3.04 -20.75 3.42
CA SER A 138 -2.95 -20.67 1.95
C SER A 138 -2.03 -19.56 1.44
N GLY A 139 -1.37 -18.82 2.34
CA GLY A 139 -0.47 -17.71 2.02
C GLY A 139 -1.06 -16.34 2.35
N ILE A 140 -0.43 -15.31 1.80
CA ILE A 140 -0.83 -13.90 1.99
C ILE A 140 -1.94 -13.56 0.98
N ALA A 141 -3.08 -13.12 1.51
CA ALA A 141 -4.19 -12.62 0.72
C ALA A 141 -4.50 -11.17 1.12
N TRP A 142 -5.21 -10.45 0.25
CA TRP A 142 -5.69 -9.11 0.56
C TRP A 142 -7.13 -8.89 0.07
N SER A 143 -7.84 -8.00 0.74
CA SER A 143 -9.18 -7.55 0.37
C SER A 143 -9.29 -6.04 0.57
N ALA A 144 -10.20 -5.41 -0.18
CA ALA A 144 -10.51 -3.99 -0.06
C ALA A 144 -12.03 -3.78 0.08
N THR A 145 -12.42 -2.83 0.91
CA THR A 145 -13.81 -2.43 1.12
C THR A 145 -13.94 -0.90 0.98
N PRO A 146 -14.74 -0.40 0.01
CA PRO A 146 -15.35 -1.12 -1.11
C PRO A 146 -14.32 -1.79 -2.04
N ALA A 147 -14.75 -2.79 -2.81
CA ALA A 147 -13.90 -3.46 -3.78
C ALA A 147 -13.39 -2.47 -4.86
N TYR A 148 -12.25 -2.80 -5.46
CA TYR A 148 -11.72 -2.10 -6.63
C TYR A 148 -12.56 -2.36 -7.86
#